data_AF-A0A2N7QRC1-F1
#
_entry.id   AF-A0A2N7QRC1-F1
#
_cell.length_a   1.000
_cell.length_b   1.000
_cell.length_c   1.000
_cell.angle_alpha   90.00
_cell.angle_beta   90.00
_cell.angle_gamma   90.00
#
_symmetry.space_group_name_H-M   'P 1'
#
loop_
_entity.id
_entity.type
_entity.pdbx_description
1 polymer ?
#
loop_
_entity_poly.entity_id
_entity_poly.type
_entity_poly.pdbx_seq_one_letter_code
_entity_poly.pdbx_strand_id
1 'polypeptide(L)'
;MISMSPAASRIYAALQRESMTVEAMMKELALGDSVVRRALNLLKSEGLVKSVRNRVKYQNGRPTQLFSIATAGMVELGEVTLASVGSASRRVAEILRDHGEVAVFIGCNGEGAVALHHHAEYGTAMDRHIDSLVGTYRSSPANGTKFSVDRLAVDMRSRLGEIMRGGYVG
;
A
#
# COMPACT_ATOMS: atom_id res chain seq x y z
N MET A 1 -13.73 -7.92 18.91
CA MET A 1 -13.81 -8.21 17.46
C MET A 1 -15.17 -7.74 16.98
N ILE A 2 -15.22 -6.70 16.15
CA ILE A 2 -16.46 -6.24 15.54
C ILE A 2 -16.80 -7.22 14.42
N SER A 3 -18.04 -7.72 14.39
CA SER A 3 -18.51 -8.63 13.35
C SER A 3 -18.66 -7.84 12.04
N MET A 4 -17.73 -8.03 11.11
CA MET A 4 -17.83 -7.43 9.78
C MET A 4 -19.07 -7.98 9.06
N SER A 5 -19.85 -7.09 8.44
CA SER A 5 -20.94 -7.53 7.56
C SER A 5 -20.40 -8.37 6.39
N PRO A 6 -21.18 -9.31 5.83
CA PRO A 6 -20.74 -10.12 4.69
C PRO A 6 -20.25 -9.29 3.49
N ALA A 7 -20.88 -8.13 3.25
CA ALA A 7 -20.45 -7.20 2.20
C ALA A 7 -19.10 -6.54 2.53
N ALA A 8 -18.89 -6.11 3.78
CA ALA A 8 -17.63 -5.50 4.22
C ALA A 8 -16.47 -6.50 4.14
N SER A 9 -16.67 -7.76 4.54
CA SER A 9 -15.64 -8.80 4.40
C SER A 9 -15.27 -9.06 2.95
N ARG A 10 -16.26 -9.11 2.04
CA ARG A 10 -16.01 -9.32 0.59
C ARG A 10 -15.28 -8.14 -0.04
N ILE A 11 -15.67 -6.92 0.30
CA ILE A 11 -14.99 -5.70 -0.18
C ILE A 11 -13.57 -5.62 0.37
N TYR A 12 -13.38 -5.90 1.65
CA TYR A 12 -12.05 -5.93 2.27
C TYR A 12 -11.14 -6.97 1.62
N ALA A 13 -11.63 -8.19 1.39
CA ALA A 13 -10.87 -9.24 0.69
C ALA A 13 -10.53 -8.87 -0.76
N ALA A 14 -11.41 -8.15 -1.48
CA ALA A 14 -11.11 -7.64 -2.82
C ALA A 14 -10.01 -6.57 -2.77
N LEU A 15 -10.10 -5.65 -1.81
CA LEU A 15 -9.12 -4.59 -1.61
C LEU A 15 -7.74 -5.09 -1.17
N GLN A 16 -7.66 -6.28 -0.56
CA GLN A 16 -6.39 -6.93 -0.26
C GLN A 16 -5.63 -7.36 -1.53
N ARG A 17 -6.35 -7.67 -2.62
CA ARG A 17 -5.72 -8.06 -3.90
C ARG A 17 -5.30 -6.86 -4.71
N GLU A 18 -6.18 -5.87 -4.82
CA GLU A 18 -5.90 -4.67 -5.61
C GLU A 18 -6.70 -3.45 -5.15
N SER A 19 -6.23 -2.26 -5.54
CA SER A 19 -6.96 -1.03 -5.30
C SER A 19 -8.12 -0.90 -6.30
N MET A 20 -9.31 -0.58 -5.81
CA MET A 20 -10.53 -0.59 -6.65
C MET A 20 -11.35 0.69 -6.52
N THR A 21 -12.08 1.03 -7.58
CA THR A 21 -13.14 2.04 -7.51
C THR A 21 -14.44 1.42 -7.02
N VAL A 22 -15.40 2.26 -6.60
CA VAL A 22 -16.76 1.79 -6.23
C VAL A 22 -17.40 1.01 -7.38
N GLU A 23 -17.28 1.49 -8.62
CA GLU A 23 -17.83 0.84 -9.81
C GLU A 23 -17.20 -0.55 -10.06
N ALA A 24 -15.88 -0.67 -9.90
CA ALA A 24 -15.18 -1.94 -10.03
C ALA A 24 -15.65 -2.95 -8.96
N MET A 25 -15.78 -2.51 -7.71
CA MET A 25 -16.31 -3.35 -6.62
C MET A 25 -17.75 -3.79 -6.88
N MET A 26 -18.61 -2.89 -7.36
CA MET A 26 -20.00 -3.22 -7.71
C MET A 26 -20.04 -4.31 -8.77
N LYS A 27 -19.23 -4.16 -9.82
CA LYS A 27 -19.17 -5.10 -10.94
C LYS A 27 -18.61 -6.46 -10.53
N GLU A 28 -17.46 -6.47 -9.84
CA GLU A 28 -16.76 -7.70 -9.48
C GLU A 28 -17.48 -8.48 -8.38
N LEU A 29 -18.03 -7.77 -7.39
CA LEU A 29 -18.68 -8.40 -6.24
C LEU A 29 -20.19 -8.56 -6.41
N ALA A 30 -20.75 -8.09 -7.53
CA ALA A 30 -22.19 -8.04 -7.79
C ALA A 30 -22.96 -7.38 -6.63
N LEU A 31 -22.45 -6.23 -6.15
CA LEU A 31 -23.02 -5.47 -5.03
C LEU A 31 -23.64 -4.15 -5.52
N GLY A 32 -24.73 -3.71 -4.88
CA GLY A 32 -25.32 -2.40 -5.15
C GLY A 32 -24.50 -1.24 -4.59
N ASP A 33 -24.56 -0.06 -5.23
CA ASP A 33 -23.79 1.13 -4.85
C ASP A 33 -23.97 1.51 -3.36
N SER A 34 -25.21 1.48 -2.86
CA SER A 34 -25.52 1.79 -1.46
C SER A 34 -24.86 0.82 -0.48
N VAL A 35 -24.78 -0.46 -0.83
CA VAL A 35 -24.13 -1.50 -0.03
C VAL A 35 -22.62 -1.29 -0.01
N VAL A 36 -22.03 -1.03 -1.19
CA VAL A 36 -20.58 -0.78 -1.31
C VAL A 36 -20.18 0.46 -0.51
N ARG A 37 -20.89 1.58 -0.67
CA ARG A 37 -20.58 2.82 0.06
C ARG A 37 -20.73 2.66 1.56
N ARG A 38 -21.77 1.95 2.02
CA ARG A 38 -21.99 1.71 3.46
C ARG A 38 -20.86 0.87 4.05
N ALA A 39 -20.46 -0.19 3.36
CA ALA A 39 -19.35 -1.04 3.77
C ALA A 39 -18.02 -0.28 3.76
N LEU A 40 -17.73 0.51 2.72
CA LEU A 40 -16.52 1.34 2.66
C LEU A 40 -16.48 2.39 3.78
N ASN A 41 -17.59 3.04 4.10
CA ASN A 41 -17.64 3.99 5.21
C ASN A 41 -17.33 3.31 6.55
N LEU A 42 -17.85 2.11 6.79
CA LEU A 42 -17.54 1.32 7.98
C LEU A 42 -16.04 1.00 8.03
N LEU A 43 -15.50 0.39 6.96
CA LEU A 43 -14.09 0.04 6.87
C LEU A 43 -13.16 1.25 7.01
N LYS A 44 -13.55 2.42 6.49
CA LYS A 44 -12.78 3.67 6.65
C LYS A 44 -12.83 4.17 8.09
N SER A 45 -14.00 4.13 8.74
CA SER A 45 -14.15 4.55 10.13
C SER A 45 -13.36 3.67 11.09
N GLU A 46 -13.15 2.40 10.73
CA GLU A 46 -12.31 1.45 11.46
C GLU A 46 -10.83 1.53 11.09
N GLY A 47 -10.44 2.43 10.17
CA GLY A 47 -9.05 2.58 9.73
C GLY A 47 -8.52 1.37 8.94
N LEU A 48 -9.40 0.55 8.36
CA LEU A 48 -9.06 -0.66 7.60
C LEU A 48 -8.88 -0.40 6.10
N VAL A 49 -9.50 0.65 5.58
CA VAL A 49 -9.35 1.07 4.17
C VAL A 49 -9.15 2.58 4.10
N LYS A 50 -8.41 3.01 3.08
CA LYS A 50 -8.22 4.42 2.73
C LYS A 50 -8.77 4.69 1.34
N SER A 51 -8.88 5.98 0.99
CA SER A 51 -9.32 6.40 -0.34
C SER A 51 -8.43 7.53 -0.84
N VAL A 52 -7.93 7.38 -2.06
CA VAL A 52 -7.18 8.41 -2.78
C VAL A 52 -7.97 8.89 -4.00
N ARG A 53 -7.67 10.11 -4.46
CA ARG A 53 -8.27 10.63 -5.70
C ARG A 53 -7.57 9.98 -6.90
N ASN A 54 -8.33 9.24 -7.70
CA ASN A 54 -7.90 8.74 -8.99
C ASN A 54 -7.87 9.90 -10.00
N ARG A 55 -6.67 10.40 -10.30
CA ARG A 55 -6.47 11.52 -11.25
C ARG A 55 -6.59 11.11 -12.72
N VAL A 56 -6.67 9.81 -13.00
CA VAL A 56 -6.68 9.24 -14.36
C VAL A 56 -8.10 9.03 -14.86
N LYS A 57 -9.03 8.61 -13.98
CA LYS A 57 -10.44 8.38 -14.34
C LYS A 57 -11.35 9.42 -13.71
N TYR A 58 -12.08 10.14 -14.55
CA TYR A 58 -13.09 11.12 -14.17
C TYR A 58 -14.49 10.54 -14.35
N GLN A 59 -15.38 10.83 -13.40
CA GLN A 59 -16.80 10.57 -13.49
C GLN A 59 -17.54 11.88 -13.23
N ASN A 60 -18.40 12.29 -14.17
CA ASN A 60 -19.11 13.59 -14.12
C ASN A 60 -18.17 14.78 -13.88
N GLY A 61 -16.99 14.78 -14.53
CA GLY A 61 -15.99 15.85 -14.40
C GLY A 61 -15.22 15.86 -13.07
N ARG A 62 -15.42 14.87 -12.18
CA ARG A 62 -14.68 14.74 -10.92
C ARG A 62 -13.78 13.51 -10.92
N PRO A 63 -12.54 13.60 -10.39
CA PRO A 63 -11.68 12.43 -10.24
C PRO A 63 -12.38 11.39 -9.37
N THR A 64 -12.42 10.15 -9.85
CA THR A 64 -13.01 9.03 -9.11
C THR A 64 -12.20 8.71 -7.85
N GLN A 65 -12.78 8.02 -6.89
CA GLN A 65 -12.04 7.57 -5.70
C GLN A 65 -11.54 6.14 -5.92
N LEU A 66 -10.25 5.94 -5.65
CA LEU A 66 -9.64 4.63 -5.57
C LEU A 66 -9.50 4.27 -4.10
N PHE A 67 -9.98 3.09 -3.73
CA PHE A 67 -9.91 2.58 -2.36
C PHE A 67 -8.83 1.50 -2.29
N SER A 68 -8.10 1.45 -1.19
CA SER A 68 -7.06 0.47 -0.90
C SER A 68 -7.07 0.13 0.59
N ILE A 69 -6.45 -0.98 0.97
CA ILE A 69 -6.27 -1.33 2.38
C ILE A 69 -5.48 -0.21 3.06
N ALA A 70 -6.00 0.26 4.19
CA ALA A 70 -5.26 1.19 5.01
C ALA A 70 -4.08 0.43 5.61
N THR A 71 -2.89 0.94 5.32
CA THR A 71 -1.65 0.46 5.89
C THR A 71 -1.55 1.00 7.32
N ALA A 72 -2.42 0.49 8.21
CA ALA A 72 -2.38 0.80 9.63
C ALA A 72 -0.97 0.56 10.17
N GLY A 73 -0.44 1.52 10.93
CA GLY A 73 0.90 1.41 11.52
C GLY A 73 2.06 1.57 10.54
N MET A 74 1.80 1.93 9.28
CA MET A 74 2.83 2.22 8.29
C MET A 74 2.87 3.70 7.95
N VAL A 75 4.08 4.21 7.72
CA VAL A 75 4.33 5.58 7.27
C VAL A 75 4.11 5.65 5.76
N GLU A 76 3.15 6.46 5.31
CA GLU A 76 2.87 6.64 3.88
C GLU A 76 3.95 7.49 3.20
N LEU A 77 4.55 6.94 2.13
CA LEU A 77 5.46 7.68 1.27
C LEU A 77 4.71 8.45 0.17
N GLY A 78 3.50 8.02 -0.17
CA GLY A 78 2.70 8.52 -1.29
C GLY A 78 2.99 7.74 -2.58
N GLU A 79 2.65 8.32 -3.73
CA GLU A 79 2.91 7.70 -5.03
C GLU A 79 4.41 7.67 -5.36
N VAL A 80 4.94 6.48 -5.64
CA VAL A 80 6.31 6.24 -6.05
C VAL A 80 6.33 5.89 -7.53
N THR A 81 7.01 6.73 -8.31
CA THR A 81 7.21 6.59 -9.76
C THR A 81 8.71 6.53 -10.03
N LEU A 82 9.12 6.10 -11.22
CA LEU A 82 10.55 6.10 -11.61
C LEU A 82 11.22 7.48 -11.40
N ALA A 83 10.47 8.56 -11.60
CA ALA A 83 10.95 9.93 -11.39
C ALA A 83 11.05 10.30 -9.89
N SER A 84 10.18 9.75 -9.03
CA SER A 84 10.16 10.06 -7.59
C SER A 84 10.93 9.07 -6.71
N VAL A 85 11.49 7.97 -7.26
CA VAL A 85 12.28 7.00 -6.48
C VAL A 85 13.38 7.67 -5.65
N GLY A 86 14.09 8.66 -6.20
CA GLY A 86 15.18 9.33 -5.48
C GLY A 86 14.70 10.06 -4.23
N SER A 87 13.58 10.78 -4.30
CA SER A 87 13.01 11.46 -3.14
C SER A 87 12.38 10.48 -2.16
N ALA A 88 11.69 9.44 -2.64
CA ALA A 88 11.13 8.38 -1.81
C ALA A 88 12.24 7.65 -1.01
N SER A 89 13.36 7.31 -1.67
CA SER A 89 14.49 6.61 -1.03
C SER A 89 15.15 7.47 0.06
N ARG A 90 15.28 8.78 -0.14
CA ARG A 90 15.80 9.69 0.89
C ARG A 90 14.87 9.78 2.09
N ARG A 91 13.55 9.86 1.84
CA ARG A 91 12.55 9.88 2.91
C ARG A 91 12.58 8.59 3.73
N VAL A 92 12.72 7.43 3.09
CA VAL A 92 12.93 6.15 3.79
C VAL A 92 14.22 6.17 4.62
N ALA A 93 15.31 6.76 4.09
CA ALA A 93 16.57 6.85 4.82
C ALA A 93 16.46 7.71 6.10
N GLU A 94 15.66 8.76 6.07
CA GLU A 94 15.34 9.58 7.24
C GLU A 94 14.56 8.75 8.28
N ILE A 95 13.47 8.08 7.86
CA ILE A 95 12.68 7.19 8.72
C ILE A 95 13.58 6.08 9.32
N LEU A 96 14.43 5.47 8.50
CA LEU A 96 15.33 4.41 8.93
C LEU A 96 16.36 4.90 9.97
N ARG A 97 16.83 6.14 9.85
CA ARG A 97 17.74 6.74 10.84
C ARG A 97 17.08 6.86 12.20
N ASP A 98 15.81 7.26 12.22
CA ASP A 98 15.07 7.52 13.45
C ASP A 98 14.57 6.23 14.12
N HIS A 99 14.34 5.18 13.33
CA HIS A 99 13.66 3.96 13.78
C HIS A 99 14.51 2.68 13.74
N GLY A 100 15.70 2.72 13.15
CA GLY A 100 16.67 1.64 13.15
C GLY A 100 16.40 0.53 12.14
N GLU A 101 15.17 0.05 12.01
CA GLU A 101 14.78 -0.98 11.03
C GLU A 101 13.38 -0.71 10.45
N VAL A 102 13.27 -0.87 9.14
CA VAL A 102 12.04 -0.65 8.39
C VAL A 102 11.85 -1.68 7.28
N ALA A 103 10.60 -1.97 6.94
CA ALA A 103 10.20 -2.68 5.73
C ALA A 103 9.57 -1.69 4.75
N VAL A 104 9.98 -1.73 3.49
CA VAL A 104 9.51 -0.82 2.44
C VAL A 104 8.63 -1.57 1.46
N PHE A 105 7.49 -0.99 1.13
CA PHE A 105 6.49 -1.59 0.25
C PHE A 105 6.14 -0.64 -0.89
N ILE A 106 5.94 -1.19 -2.09
CA ILE A 106 5.37 -0.49 -3.24
C ILE A 106 4.27 -1.38 -3.84
N GLY A 107 3.03 -0.93 -3.67
CA GLY A 107 1.84 -1.60 -4.19
C GLY A 107 1.77 -1.55 -5.71
N CYS A 108 0.93 -2.39 -6.31
CA CYS A 108 0.71 -2.45 -7.77
C CYS A 108 0.18 -1.13 -8.37
N ASN A 109 -0.42 -0.28 -7.55
CA ASN A 109 -0.86 1.06 -7.90
C ASN A 109 0.25 2.14 -7.80
N GLY A 110 1.48 1.73 -7.44
CA GLY A 110 2.61 2.64 -7.22
C GLY A 110 2.61 3.31 -5.84
N GLU A 111 1.69 3.00 -4.93
CA GLU A 111 1.71 3.57 -3.58
C GLU A 111 2.84 2.97 -2.75
N GLY A 112 3.71 3.85 -2.22
CA GLY A 112 4.79 3.50 -1.33
C GLY A 112 4.40 3.67 0.14
N ALA A 113 4.81 2.71 0.98
CA ALA A 113 4.63 2.78 2.42
C ALA A 113 5.79 2.09 3.16
N VAL A 114 5.97 2.44 4.43
CA VAL A 114 7.04 1.92 5.28
C VAL A 114 6.48 1.38 6.58
N ALA A 115 6.70 0.11 6.89
CA ALA A 115 6.41 -0.45 8.21
C ALA A 115 7.65 -0.35 9.10
N LEU A 116 7.45 0.08 10.36
CA LEU A 116 8.53 0.20 11.33
C LEU A 116 8.63 -1.09 12.15
N HIS A 117 9.84 -1.66 12.29
CA HIS A 117 10.03 -2.97 12.94
C HIS A 117 9.46 -3.06 14.37
N HIS A 118 9.55 -1.97 15.12
CA HIS A 118 9.10 -1.90 16.53
C HIS A 118 7.60 -1.58 16.68
N HIS A 119 6.88 -1.34 15.59
CA HIS A 119 5.44 -1.07 15.64
C HIS A 119 4.68 -2.38 15.85
N ALA A 120 3.64 -2.37 16.71
CA ALA A 120 2.85 -3.56 17.03
C ALA A 120 2.21 -4.24 15.80
N GLU A 121 1.99 -3.48 14.74
CA GLU A 121 1.36 -3.93 13.51
C GLU A 121 2.38 -4.37 12.43
N TYR A 122 3.69 -4.38 12.72
CA TYR A 122 4.73 -4.73 11.76
C TYR A 122 4.54 -6.13 11.15
N GLY A 123 4.28 -7.14 11.99
CA GLY A 123 4.01 -8.51 11.51
C GLY A 123 2.78 -8.56 10.62
N THR A 124 1.70 -7.86 11.01
CA THR A 124 0.49 -7.76 10.19
C THR A 124 0.73 -7.05 8.86
N ALA A 125 1.59 -6.02 8.83
CA ALA A 125 1.97 -5.34 7.60
C ALA A 125 2.77 -6.27 6.68
N MET A 126 3.74 -7.01 7.22
CA MET A 126 4.50 -8.02 6.48
C MET A 126 3.58 -9.08 5.90
N ASP A 127 2.68 -9.68 6.71
CA ASP A 127 1.77 -10.74 6.25
C ASP A 127 0.79 -10.26 5.16
N ARG A 128 0.26 -9.04 5.30
CA ARG A 128 -0.75 -8.49 4.37
C ARG A 128 -0.16 -7.92 3.08
N HIS A 129 1.10 -7.48 3.12
CA HIS A 129 1.70 -6.71 2.03
C HIS A 129 2.98 -7.36 1.49
N ILE A 130 3.28 -8.61 1.84
CA ILE A 130 4.49 -9.32 1.43
C ILE A 130 4.71 -9.28 -0.09
N ASP A 131 3.64 -9.40 -0.87
CA ASP A 131 3.68 -9.38 -2.33
C ASP A 131 4.09 -8.01 -2.90
N SER A 132 4.03 -6.96 -2.09
CA SER A 132 4.44 -5.59 -2.42
C SER A 132 5.77 -5.19 -1.78
N LEU A 133 6.43 -6.11 -1.06
CA LEU A 133 7.68 -5.85 -0.37
C LEU A 133 8.79 -5.53 -1.37
N VAL A 134 9.43 -4.38 -1.17
CA VAL A 134 10.68 -4.02 -1.85
C VAL A 134 11.86 -4.64 -1.11
N GLY A 135 11.85 -4.53 0.22
CA GLY A 135 12.87 -5.11 1.08
C GLY A 135 12.79 -4.62 2.52
N THR A 136 13.58 -5.25 3.38
CA THR A 136 13.81 -4.82 4.77
C THR A 136 15.19 -4.18 4.88
N TYR A 137 15.26 -3.06 5.60
CA TYR A 137 16.45 -2.23 5.68
C TYR A 137 16.73 -1.89 7.15
N ARG A 138 18.00 -1.97 7.55
CA ARG A 138 18.48 -1.66 8.90
C ARG A 138 19.58 -0.61 8.84
N SER A 139 19.55 0.36 9.76
CA SER A 139 20.49 1.48 9.81
C SER A 139 21.91 1.04 10.19
N SER A 140 22.05 -0.05 10.95
CA SER A 140 23.32 -0.65 11.32
C SER A 140 23.26 -2.16 11.11
N PRO A 141 24.18 -2.77 10.35
CA PRO A 141 24.15 -4.20 10.17
C PRO A 141 24.78 -4.89 11.38
N ALA A 142 24.13 -5.91 11.91
CA ALA A 142 24.81 -6.89 12.77
C ALA A 142 25.90 -7.65 11.97
N ASN A 143 25.71 -7.78 10.64
CA ASN A 143 26.54 -8.60 9.74
C ASN A 143 26.98 -7.91 8.42
N GLY A 144 27.41 -6.64 8.47
CA GLY A 144 28.32 -6.09 7.44
C GLY A 144 27.80 -5.36 6.19
N THR A 145 26.50 -5.21 5.90
CA THR A 145 26.05 -4.33 4.79
C THR A 145 25.43 -3.04 5.31
N LYS A 146 26.20 -1.94 5.23
CA LYS A 146 25.72 -0.59 5.55
C LYS A 146 24.55 -0.24 4.62
N PHE A 147 23.46 0.27 5.19
CA PHE A 147 22.36 0.80 4.40
C PHE A 147 22.87 1.81 3.36
N SER A 148 22.38 1.68 2.12
CA SER A 148 22.68 2.60 1.02
C SER A 148 21.37 3.07 0.39
N VAL A 149 21.21 4.40 0.30
CA VAL A 149 20.08 5.04 -0.40
C VAL A 149 20.04 4.62 -1.86
N ASP A 150 21.21 4.48 -2.50
CA ASP A 150 21.31 4.06 -3.89
C ASP A 150 20.86 2.61 -4.07
N ARG A 151 21.16 1.74 -3.11
CA ARG A 151 20.70 0.35 -3.14
C ARG A 151 19.18 0.28 -3.01
N LEU A 152 18.62 0.99 -2.03
CA LEU A 152 17.16 1.11 -1.88
C LEU A 152 16.50 1.63 -3.17
N ALA A 153 17.10 2.65 -3.80
CA ALA A 153 16.60 3.19 -5.06
C ALA A 153 16.64 2.16 -6.22
N VAL A 154 17.64 1.30 -6.25
CA VAL A 154 17.71 0.18 -7.22
C VAL A 154 16.59 -0.83 -6.95
N ASP A 155 16.38 -1.24 -5.70
CA ASP A 155 15.34 -2.20 -5.34
C ASP A 155 13.94 -1.63 -5.64
N MET A 156 13.69 -0.36 -5.32
CA MET A 156 12.43 0.34 -5.66
C MET A 156 12.20 0.39 -7.17
N ARG A 157 13.23 0.70 -7.98
CA ARG A 157 13.12 0.70 -9.46
C ARG A 157 12.84 -0.70 -10.00
N SER A 158 13.47 -1.73 -9.42
CA SER A 158 13.21 -3.12 -9.79
C SER A 158 11.74 -3.46 -9.57
N ARG A 159 11.20 -3.12 -8.40
CA ARG A 159 9.80 -3.36 -8.06
C ARG A 159 8.84 -2.61 -8.99
N LEU A 160 9.09 -1.33 -9.26
CA LEU A 160 8.31 -0.58 -10.25
C LEU A 160 8.37 -1.20 -11.64
N GLY A 161 9.54 -1.73 -12.03
CA GLY A 161 9.72 -2.44 -13.28
C GLY A 161 8.93 -3.75 -13.37
N GLU A 162 8.72 -4.47 -12.26
CA GLU A 162 7.84 -5.65 -12.19
C GLU A 162 6.37 -5.27 -12.38
N ILE A 163 5.94 -4.23 -11.67
CA ILE A 163 4.58 -3.68 -11.75
C ILE A 163 4.27 -3.24 -13.20
N MET A 164 5.18 -2.50 -13.84
CA MET A 164 5.01 -2.02 -15.22
C MET A 164 4.99 -3.15 -16.25
N ARG A 165 5.68 -4.28 -15.99
CA ARG A 165 5.71 -5.43 -16.89
C ARG A 165 4.50 -6.37 -16.72
N GLY A 166 3.55 -6.03 -15.85
CA GLY A 166 2.36 -6.85 -15.59
C GLY A 166 2.68 -8.17 -14.89
N GLY A 167 3.84 -8.27 -14.21
CA GLY A 167 4.31 -9.47 -13.56
C GLY A 167 3.57 -9.76 -12.25
N TYR A 168 2.27 -10.10 -12.34
CA TYR A 168 1.65 -11.01 -11.38
C TYR A 168 1.72 -12.42 -11.98
N VAL A 169 2.73 -13.18 -11.57
CA VAL A 169 2.66 -14.64 -11.62
C VAL A 169 2.21 -15.05 -10.23
N GLY A 170 0.89 -15.20 -10.08
CA GLY A 170 0.23 -15.88 -8.98
C GLY A 170 -0.72 -16.91 -9.58
#